data_AF-A0A1J4UR98-F1
#
_entry.id   AF-A0A1J4UR98-F1
#
_cell.length_a   1.000
_cell.length_b   1.000
_cell.length_c   1.000
_cell.angle_alpha   90.00
_cell.angle_beta   90.00
_cell.angle_gamma   90.00
#
_symmetry.space_group_name_H-M   'P 1'
#
loop_
_entity.id
_entity.type
_entity.pdbx_description
1 polymer ?
#
loop_
_entity_poly.entity_id
_entity_poly.type
_entity_poly.pdbx_seq_one_letter_code
_entity_poly.pdbx_strand_id
1 'polypeptide(L)'
;MVSMSFEEIKTDARYNWQHVYFVSKKRRRVFLKEKTRAACKAAFEDAAQRFGFEIRELGFGGDYTHVHIMLNVPSRFSMQQTIQIFKSHSASKIFELIPNFLKMYPDREFWSGWRYYGSVGPMTEQVVKEYIRRQDVSQKKLPEFT
;
A
#
# COMPACT_ATOMS: atom_id res chain seq x y z
N MET A 1 -17.42 3.00 18.94
CA MET A 1 -16.57 2.39 17.90
C MET A 1 -16.84 0.90 17.93
N VAL A 2 -17.48 0.35 16.90
CA VAL A 2 -17.67 -1.10 16.79
C VAL A 2 -16.32 -1.71 16.47
N SER A 3 -15.77 -2.43 17.45
CA SER A 3 -14.56 -3.22 17.29
C SER A 3 -14.94 -4.50 16.57
N MET A 4 -14.67 -4.59 15.26
CA MET A 4 -14.80 -5.85 14.53
C MET A 4 -13.69 -6.82 14.96
N SER A 5 -14.04 -8.09 15.03
CA SER A 5 -13.13 -9.19 15.36
C SER A 5 -12.08 -9.40 14.27
N PHE A 6 -10.93 -9.97 14.64
CA PHE A 6 -9.82 -10.23 13.73
C PHE A 6 -10.21 -11.18 12.57
N GLU A 7 -11.11 -12.13 12.82
CA GLU A 7 -11.70 -13.00 11.80
C GLU A 7 -12.53 -12.25 10.75
N GLU A 8 -13.33 -11.25 11.13
CA GLU A 8 -14.15 -10.47 10.18
C GLU A 8 -13.31 -9.62 9.22
N ILE A 9 -12.09 -9.25 9.63
CA ILE A 9 -11.12 -8.51 8.81
C ILE A 9 -10.61 -9.36 7.63
N LYS A 10 -10.51 -10.69 7.80
CA LYS A 10 -10.02 -11.60 6.74
C LYS A 10 -11.02 -11.78 5.59
N THR A 11 -12.32 -11.65 5.84
CA THR A 11 -13.36 -11.89 4.84
C THR A 11 -13.68 -10.68 3.94
N ASP A 12 -13.11 -9.50 4.24
CA ASP A 12 -13.42 -8.24 3.54
C ASP A 12 -12.52 -7.93 2.33
N ALA A 13 -11.47 -8.73 2.11
CA ALA A 13 -10.51 -8.48 1.04
C ALA A 13 -10.96 -9.12 -0.28
N ARG A 14 -11.87 -8.44 -0.98
CA ARG A 14 -12.10 -8.66 -2.43
C ARG A 14 -10.77 -8.50 -3.17
N TYR A 15 -10.68 -8.96 -4.42
CA TYR A 15 -9.50 -8.71 -5.27
C TYR A 15 -9.32 -7.19 -5.51
N ASN A 16 -8.65 -6.50 -4.58
CA ASN A 16 -8.45 -5.07 -4.55
C ASN A 16 -6.96 -4.77 -4.37
N TRP A 17 -6.19 -5.30 -5.30
CA TRP A 17 -4.76 -5.11 -5.34
C TRP A 17 -4.42 -3.74 -5.92
N GLN A 18 -3.56 -3.02 -5.22
CA GLN A 18 -3.18 -1.65 -5.51
C GLN A 18 -1.66 -1.55 -5.48
N HIS A 19 -1.08 -1.03 -6.56
CA HIS A 19 0.30 -0.58 -6.57
C HIS A 19 0.34 0.81 -5.98
N VAL A 20 1.03 1.00 -4.86
CA VAL A 20 1.28 2.30 -4.27
C VAL A 20 2.78 2.57 -4.24
N TYR A 21 3.18 3.84 -4.31
CA TYR A 21 4.56 4.18 -4.00
C TYR A 21 4.69 5.52 -3.28
N PHE A 22 5.67 5.56 -2.37
CA PHE A 22 5.95 6.69 -1.51
C PHE A 22 7.38 7.17 -1.73
N VAL A 23 7.53 8.50 -1.79
CA VAL A 23 8.81 9.16 -2.02
C VAL A 23 9.24 9.84 -0.73
N SER A 24 10.50 9.69 -0.34
CA SER A 24 11.09 10.37 0.81
C SER A 24 11.01 11.89 0.67
N LYS A 25 10.88 12.60 1.78
CA LYS A 25 10.83 14.07 1.77
C LYS A 25 12.12 14.62 1.16
N LYS A 26 11.96 15.59 0.23
CA LYS A 26 13.04 16.19 -0.57
C LYS A 26 13.82 15.16 -1.43
N ARG A 27 13.24 13.99 -1.74
CA ARG A 27 13.89 12.91 -2.52
C ARG A 27 15.27 12.53 -1.98
N ARG A 28 15.45 12.56 -0.66
CA ARG A 28 16.71 12.13 -0.04
C ARG A 28 16.90 10.62 -0.26
N ARG A 29 18.14 10.20 -0.56
CA ARG A 29 18.52 8.80 -0.79
C ARG A 29 18.60 7.97 0.51
N VAL A 30 17.58 8.05 1.34
CA VAL A 30 17.57 7.44 2.70
C VAL A 30 17.59 5.92 2.65
N PHE A 31 17.10 5.32 1.56
CA PHE A 31 17.07 3.87 1.37
C PHE A 31 18.40 3.28 0.91
N LEU A 32 19.43 4.11 0.70
CA LEU A 32 20.80 3.60 0.46
C LEU A 32 21.27 2.76 1.65
N LYS A 33 20.86 3.15 2.86
CA LYS A 33 21.20 2.44 4.09
C LYS A 33 20.26 1.26 4.29
N GLU A 34 20.82 0.06 4.44
CA GLU A 34 20.06 -1.18 4.71
C GLU A 34 19.17 -1.03 5.96
N LYS A 35 19.70 -0.44 7.02
CA LYS A 35 18.95 -0.15 8.25
C LYS A 35 17.65 0.63 7.99
N THR A 36 17.66 1.58 7.05
CA THR A 36 16.45 2.34 6.71
C THR A 36 15.44 1.47 5.97
N ARG A 37 15.92 0.61 5.05
CA ARG A 37 15.07 -0.33 4.32
C ARG A 37 14.42 -1.33 5.27
N ALA A 38 15.20 -1.90 6.19
CA ALA A 38 14.69 -2.82 7.22
C ALA A 38 13.63 -2.15 8.13
N ALA A 39 13.91 -0.94 8.65
CA ALA A 39 12.94 -0.21 9.47
C ALA A 39 11.65 0.12 8.71
N CYS A 40 11.77 0.46 7.42
CA CYS A 40 10.63 0.75 6.55
C CYS A 40 9.77 -0.49 6.29
N LYS A 41 10.39 -1.64 5.97
CA LYS A 41 9.69 -2.93 5.79
C LYS A 41 8.92 -3.32 7.05
N ALA A 42 9.61 -3.35 8.19
CA ALA A 42 8.99 -3.70 9.48
C ALA A 42 7.82 -2.78 9.83
N ALA A 43 7.94 -1.48 9.54
CA ALA A 43 6.86 -0.53 9.82
C ALA A 43 5.64 -0.70 8.91
N PHE A 44 5.83 -1.09 7.65
CA PHE A 44 4.73 -1.38 6.75
C PHE A 44 4.07 -2.73 7.05
N GLU A 45 4.85 -3.74 7.42
CA GLU A 45 4.33 -5.04 7.88
C GLU A 45 3.48 -4.86 9.15
N ASP A 46 3.96 -4.07 10.12
CA ASP A 46 3.21 -3.73 11.33
C ASP A 46 1.91 -2.98 11.02
N ALA A 47 1.94 -2.00 10.09
CA ALA A 47 0.72 -1.34 9.63
C ALA A 47 -0.24 -2.34 8.95
N ALA A 48 0.27 -3.21 8.10
CA ALA A 48 -0.55 -4.19 7.40
C ALA A 48 -1.24 -5.15 8.37
N GLN A 49 -0.49 -5.69 9.34
CA GLN A 49 -1.03 -6.56 10.38
C GLN A 49 -2.08 -5.83 11.23
N ARG A 50 -1.78 -4.61 11.68
CA ARG A 50 -2.66 -3.85 12.58
C ARG A 50 -3.99 -3.45 11.94
N PHE A 51 -3.98 -3.16 10.65
CA PHE A 51 -5.15 -2.66 9.93
C PHE A 51 -5.76 -3.68 8.97
N GLY A 52 -5.18 -4.89 8.86
CA GLY A 52 -5.72 -5.97 8.04
C GLY A 52 -5.44 -5.85 6.55
N PHE A 53 -4.37 -5.15 6.17
CA PHE A 53 -3.91 -5.16 4.77
C PHE A 53 -3.05 -6.40 4.50
N GLU A 54 -2.97 -6.80 3.24
CA GLU A 54 -2.02 -7.80 2.76
C GLU A 54 -0.94 -7.11 1.92
N ILE A 55 0.34 -7.38 2.20
CA ILE A 55 1.46 -6.94 1.37
C ILE A 55 1.92 -8.13 0.54
N ARG A 56 1.81 -8.04 -0.78
CA ARG A 56 2.28 -9.10 -1.69
C ARG A 56 3.73 -8.91 -2.10
N GLU A 57 4.13 -7.67 -2.35
CA GLU A 57 5.48 -7.34 -2.78
C GLU A 57 5.88 -5.95 -2.28
N LEU A 58 7.16 -5.77 -1.96
CA LEU A 58 7.73 -4.49 -1.54
C LEU A 58 9.15 -4.33 -2.07
N GLY A 59 9.36 -3.28 -2.86
CA GLY A 59 10.65 -2.95 -3.49
C GLY A 59 11.06 -1.50 -3.28
N PHE A 60 12.36 -1.24 -3.24
CA PHE A 60 12.91 0.12 -3.19
C PHE A 60 13.40 0.54 -4.57
N GLY A 61 13.17 1.80 -4.93
CA GLY A 61 13.65 2.35 -6.19
C GLY A 61 15.18 2.34 -6.28
N GLY A 62 15.71 2.15 -7.49
CA GLY A 62 17.17 2.12 -7.73
C GLY A 62 17.88 3.45 -7.47
N ASP A 63 17.13 4.55 -7.40
CA ASP A 63 17.63 5.87 -6.97
C ASP A 63 17.69 6.04 -5.44
N TYR A 64 17.18 5.05 -4.70
CA TYR A 64 17.07 5.01 -3.23
C TYR A 64 16.22 6.12 -2.60
N THR A 65 15.32 6.73 -3.36
CA THR A 65 14.47 7.84 -2.88
C THR A 65 13.03 7.42 -2.59
N HIS A 66 12.61 6.25 -3.04
CA HIS A 66 11.22 5.82 -2.97
C HIS A 66 11.06 4.32 -2.75
N VAL A 67 9.84 3.93 -2.36
CA VAL A 67 9.42 2.54 -2.12
C VAL A 67 8.13 2.25 -2.86
N HIS A 68 8.04 1.10 -3.52
CA HIS A 68 6.87 0.54 -4.17
C HIS A 68 6.30 -0.60 -3.32
N ILE A 69 4.97 -0.67 -3.24
CA ILE A 69 4.26 -1.69 -2.46
C ILE A 69 3.06 -2.16 -3.27
N MET A 70 2.87 -3.48 -3.34
CA MET A 70 1.64 -4.10 -3.83
C MET A 70 0.79 -4.50 -2.63
N LEU A 71 -0.33 -3.80 -2.45
CA LEU A 71 -1.22 -3.93 -1.29
C LEU A 71 -2.58 -4.47 -1.68
N ASN A 72 -3.12 -5.42 -0.93
CA ASN A 72 -4.55 -5.71 -0.95
C ASN A 72 -5.24 -4.79 0.05
N VAL A 73 -6.19 -3.98 -0.43
CA VAL A 73 -6.86 -2.95 0.38
C VAL A 73 -8.23 -3.45 0.83
N PRO A 74 -8.47 -3.59 2.16
CA PRO A 74 -9.79 -3.95 2.69
C PRO A 74 -10.87 -2.97 2.25
N SER A 75 -12.09 -3.45 1.98
CA SER A 75 -13.15 -2.63 1.41
C SER A 75 -13.58 -1.46 2.32
N ARG A 76 -13.38 -1.61 3.63
CA ARG A 76 -13.59 -0.54 4.62
C ARG A 76 -12.64 0.66 4.50
N PHE A 77 -11.59 0.59 3.70
CA PHE A 77 -10.63 1.68 3.51
C PHE A 77 -10.65 2.22 2.08
N SER A 78 -10.74 3.55 1.97
CA SER A 78 -10.42 4.26 0.74
C SER A 78 -8.90 4.33 0.51
N MET A 79 -8.48 4.55 -0.74
CA MET A 79 -7.07 4.75 -1.06
C MET A 79 -6.44 5.93 -0.33
N GLN A 80 -7.21 6.98 -0.04
CA GLN A 80 -6.73 8.10 0.76
C GLN A 80 -6.40 7.66 2.20
N GLN A 81 -7.29 6.88 2.82
CA GLN A 81 -7.06 6.33 4.16
C GLN A 81 -5.88 5.36 4.16
N THR A 82 -5.79 4.45 3.18
CA THR A 82 -4.65 3.54 3.02
C THR A 82 -3.32 4.30 2.97
N ILE A 83 -3.23 5.32 2.12
CA ILE A 83 -2.00 6.12 1.99
C ILE A 83 -1.69 6.87 3.29
N GLN A 84 -2.70 7.42 3.96
CA GLN A 84 -2.52 8.10 5.23
C GLN A 84 -2.01 7.15 6.32
N ILE A 85 -2.62 5.97 6.46
CA ILE A 85 -2.23 4.93 7.42
C ILE A 85 -0.77 4.55 7.17
N PHE A 86 -0.44 4.09 5.96
CA PHE A 86 0.90 3.60 5.67
C PHE A 86 1.96 4.70 5.84
N LYS A 87 1.72 5.93 5.37
CA LYS A 87 2.70 7.02 5.50
C LYS A 87 2.87 7.48 6.95
N SER A 88 1.78 7.70 7.68
CA SER A 88 1.86 8.21 9.06
C SER A 88 2.44 7.16 10.01
N HIS A 89 1.96 5.92 9.93
CA HIS A 89 2.42 4.82 10.77
C HIS A 89 3.89 4.50 10.52
N SER A 90 4.29 4.39 9.25
CA SER A 90 5.70 4.12 8.92
C SER A 90 6.64 5.27 9.30
N ALA A 91 6.24 6.53 9.11
CA ALA A 91 7.05 7.66 9.52
C ALA A 91 7.29 7.63 11.03
N SER A 92 6.23 7.44 11.84
CA SER A 92 6.34 7.32 13.30
C SER A 92 7.33 6.23 13.69
N LYS A 93 7.14 5.03 13.14
CA LYS A 93 7.97 3.87 13.48
C LYS A 93 9.43 4.03 13.04
N ILE A 94 9.68 4.63 11.88
CA ILE A 94 11.02 4.92 11.41
C ILE A 94 11.73 5.92 12.33
N PHE A 95 11.05 6.95 12.82
CA PHE A 95 11.65 7.89 13.78
C PHE A 95 11.94 7.25 15.14
N GLU A 96 11.09 6.32 15.60
CA GLU A 96 11.34 5.53 16.81
C GLU A 96 12.58 4.63 16.65
N LEU A 97 12.67 3.90 15.54
CA LEU A 97 13.77 2.97 15.26
C LEU A 97 15.07 3.68 14.87
N ILE A 98 14.97 4.90 14.33
CA ILE A 98 16.11 5.68 13.83
C ILE A 98 16.01 7.13 14.35
N PRO A 99 16.26 7.38 15.66
CA PRO A 99 16.13 8.72 16.23
C PRO A 99 17.00 9.78 15.55
N ASN A 100 18.15 9.37 15.00
CA ASN A 100 19.06 10.25 14.25
C ASN A 100 18.42 10.92 13.01
N PHE A 101 17.29 10.40 12.51
CA PHE A 101 16.56 11.05 11.43
C PHE A 101 15.93 12.38 11.82
N LEU A 102 15.73 12.68 13.11
CA LEU A 102 15.26 14.00 13.55
C LEU A 102 16.24 15.12 13.20
N LYS A 103 17.55 14.83 13.11
CA LYS A 103 18.53 15.80 12.61
C LYS A 103 18.34 16.11 11.12
N MET A 104 17.83 15.15 10.35
CA MET A 104 17.59 15.27 8.90
C MET A 104 16.20 15.83 8.59
N TYR A 105 15.23 15.52 9.45
CA TYR A 105 13.80 15.84 9.35
C TYR A 105 13.29 16.39 10.70
N PRO A 106 13.62 17.66 11.03
CA PRO A 106 13.25 18.25 12.32
C PRO A 106 11.73 18.33 12.50
N ASP A 107 10.99 18.56 11.42
CA ASP A 107 9.52 18.65 11.42
C ASP A 107 8.82 17.28 11.44
N ARG A 108 9.59 16.19 11.62
CA ARG A 108 9.09 14.80 11.60
C ARG A 108 8.37 14.39 10.31
N GLU A 109 8.70 15.05 9.20
CA GLU A 109 8.19 14.70 7.87
C GLU A 109 9.13 13.75 7.13
N PHE A 110 8.92 12.45 7.26
CA PHE A 110 9.73 11.46 6.56
C PHE A 110 9.39 11.34 5.07
N TRP A 111 8.10 11.36 4.75
CA TRP A 111 7.59 11.24 3.37
C TRP A 111 7.32 12.60 2.74
N SER A 112 7.49 12.69 1.43
CA SER A 112 7.01 13.85 0.66
C SER A 112 5.48 13.90 0.62
N GLY A 113 4.88 15.05 0.27
CA GLY A 113 3.43 15.15 0.04
C GLY A 113 2.95 14.37 -1.21
N TRP A 114 3.88 14.02 -2.09
CA TRP A 114 3.59 13.30 -3.32
C TRP A 114 3.14 11.86 -3.02
N ARG A 115 2.24 11.34 -3.87
CA ARG A 115 1.67 10.00 -3.78
C ARG A 115 1.22 9.53 -5.16
N TYR A 116 1.33 8.23 -5.38
CA TYR A 116 0.73 7.55 -6.52
C TYR A 116 0.12 6.24 -6.07
N TYR A 117 -0.96 5.88 -6.74
CA TYR A 117 -1.54 4.55 -6.69
C TYR A 117 -2.14 4.16 -8.03
N GLY A 118 -2.18 2.87 -8.33
CA GLY A 118 -2.83 2.31 -9.51
C GLY A 118 -3.37 0.90 -9.21
N SER A 119 -4.55 0.60 -9.73
CA SER A 119 -5.16 -0.72 -9.57
C SER A 119 -4.34 -1.79 -10.30
N VAL A 120 -4.16 -2.94 -9.65
CA VAL A 120 -3.52 -4.12 -10.21
C VAL A 120 -4.59 -5.20 -10.33
N GLY A 121 -4.88 -5.62 -11.56
CA GLY A 121 -5.94 -6.58 -11.89
C GLY A 121 -5.40 -7.69 -12.78
N PRO A 122 -6.01 -8.90 -12.76
CA PRO A 122 -5.66 -9.96 -13.71
C PRO A 122 -6.23 -9.65 -15.10
N MET A 123 -7.30 -8.85 -15.16
CA MET A 123 -7.91 -8.40 -16.40
C MET A 123 -7.34 -7.04 -16.81
N THR A 124 -6.87 -6.96 -18.05
CA THR A 124 -6.47 -5.69 -18.64
C THR A 124 -7.69 -4.86 -19.01
N GLU A 125 -7.52 -3.54 -19.10
CA GLU A 125 -8.58 -2.64 -19.57
C GLU A 125 -9.13 -3.08 -20.94
N GLN A 126 -8.27 -3.57 -21.83
CA GLN A 126 -8.67 -4.08 -23.14
C GLN A 126 -9.61 -5.28 -23.03
N VAL A 127 -9.28 -6.25 -22.17
CA VAL A 127 -10.11 -7.45 -21.94
C VAL A 127 -11.47 -7.05 -21.36
N VAL A 128 -11.48 -6.16 -20.37
CA VAL A 128 -12.73 -5.67 -19.76
C VAL A 128 -13.60 -4.92 -20.78
N LYS A 129 -13.00 -4.05 -21.62
CA LYS A 129 -13.72 -3.35 -22.69
C LYS A 129 -14.34 -4.31 -23.69
N GLU A 130 -13.60 -5.34 -24.10
CA GLU A 130 -14.11 -6.34 -25.02
C GLU A 130 -15.27 -7.14 -24.41
N TYR A 131 -15.14 -7.52 -23.14
CA TYR A 131 -16.19 -8.20 -22.39
C TYR A 131 -17.47 -7.35 -22.30
N ILE A 132 -17.36 -6.05 -22.02
CA ILE A 132 -18.50 -5.12 -21.96
C ILE A 132 -19.20 -5.01 -23.31
N ARG A 133 -18.46 -4.92 -24.42
CA ARG A 133 -19.03 -4.82 -25.77
C ARG A 133 -19.81 -6.06 -26.21
N ARG A 134 -19.50 -7.22 -25.64
CA ARG A 134 -20.12 -8.51 -25.95
C ARG A 134 -21.27 -8.89 -25.00
N GLN A 135 -21.74 -7.96 -24.15
CA GLN A 135 -22.76 -8.19 -23.11
C GLN A 135 -24.19 -8.50 -23.63
N ASP A 136 -24.42 -8.69 -24.93
CA ASP A 136 -25.74 -9.06 -25.51
C ASP A 136 -26.24 -10.48 -25.09
N VAL A 137 -25.58 -11.11 -24.11
CA VAL A 137 -25.89 -12.45 -23.61
C VAL A 137 -26.43 -12.33 -22.18
N SER A 138 -27.67 -12.82 -21.98
CA SER A 138 -28.32 -12.96 -20.67
C SER A 138 -27.36 -13.50 -19.60
N GLN A 139 -27.36 -12.89 -18.40
CA GLN A 139 -26.59 -13.32 -17.22
C GLN A 139 -27.00 -14.72 -16.72
N LYS A 140 -26.72 -15.78 -17.48
CA LYS A 140 -26.79 -17.16 -17.01
C LYS A 140 -25.38 -17.59 -16.64
N LYS A 141 -25.07 -17.35 -15.36
CA LYS A 141 -23.89 -17.77 -14.58
C LYS A 141 -22.53 -17.42 -15.19
N LEU A 142 -21.94 -16.35 -14.68
CA LEU A 142 -20.52 -16.11 -14.83
C LEU A 142 -19.75 -17.27 -14.17
N PRO A 143 -18.71 -17.81 -14.81
CA PRO A 143 -17.88 -18.83 -14.17
C PRO A 143 -17.26 -18.25 -12.91
N GLU A 144 -17.24 -19.07 -11.85
CA GLU A 144 -16.57 -18.73 -10.59
C GLU A 144 -15.07 -18.52 -10.88
N PHE A 145 -14.56 -17.35 -10.53
CA PHE A 145 -13.12 -17.08 -10.55
C PHE A 145 -12.55 -17.55 -9.21
N THR A 146 -11.97 -18.76 -9.18
CA THR A 146 -11.20 -19.31 -8.06
C THR A 146 -9.85 -18.61 -7.93
#